data_AF-A0AAJ6YP12-F1
#
_entry.id   AF-A0AAJ6YP12-F1
#
_cell.length_a   1.000
_cell.length_b   1.000
_cell.length_c   1.000
_cell.angle_alpha   90.00
_cell.angle_beta   90.00
_cell.angle_gamma   90.00
#
_symmetry.space_group_name_H-M   'P 1'
#
loop_
_entity.id
_entity.type
_entity.pdbx_description
1 polymer ?
#
loop_
_entity_poly.entity_id
_entity_poly.type
_entity_poly.pdbx_seq_one_letter_code
_entity_poly.pdbx_strand_id
1 'polypeptide(L)'
;MIVVLIPFFLAAQLRDSVCPQGAAEASYRFSVNSTAVLADSHRESDRSTRFDMRAQLKCRFRGPVSLICRMSDSRAVSFASTTVDPWVPAEPLPDSLQNHAEYQIAEEAFEFTFTPNGIGKILVNRTVSPADLNIIRAVVNQFNVGANIAKNRDAEFRLMEKSVIGKCDTTYHIVKNSSGVTANETKMDGSWEDDYKLSGLESLSRKKGETMRLEKWRNVHKCSLRADYFFGSREGLRTDPSNFESRIISSDSAMHLSDTNFASYTFNELLISRPRGDDLLIYEHYSLVLESIDAPDDNQPISIVDPASASVYAYQYIDDEEDEYVISRKANATAAALRRKQPSLVA
;
A
#
# COMPACT_ATOMS: atom_id res chain seq x y z
N MET A 1 3.21 -29.02 11.23
CA MET A 1 3.80 -27.97 12.08
C MET A 1 3.20 -26.63 11.67
N ILE A 2 2.87 -25.72 12.59
CA ILE A 2 2.32 -24.40 12.24
C ILE A 2 3.51 -23.43 12.15
N VAL A 3 3.81 -22.92 10.96
CA VAL A 3 4.75 -21.80 10.82
C VAL A 3 3.91 -20.53 10.92
N VAL A 4 4.16 -19.75 11.96
CA VAL A 4 3.43 -18.52 12.21
C VAL A 4 4.08 -17.41 11.39
N LEU A 5 3.58 -17.25 10.16
CA LEU A 5 3.89 -16.13 9.29
C LEU A 5 2.96 -14.98 9.70
N ILE A 6 3.48 -13.84 10.15
CA ILE A 6 2.64 -12.71 10.56
C ILE A 6 3.10 -11.45 9.85
N PRO A 7 2.17 -10.82 9.11
CA PRO A 7 1.76 -9.55 9.61
C PRO A 7 0.26 -9.42 9.46
N PHE A 8 -0.48 -9.66 10.54
CA PHE A 8 -1.92 -9.43 10.63
C PHE A 8 -2.86 -10.15 9.61
N PHE A 9 -2.34 -10.84 8.58
CA PHE A 9 -3.15 -11.35 7.46
C PHE A 9 -2.92 -12.80 7.04
N LEU A 10 -1.76 -13.41 7.32
CA LEU A 10 -1.35 -14.63 6.60
C LEU A 10 -0.54 -15.60 7.48
N ALA A 11 -1.17 -16.33 8.40
CA ALA A 11 -0.50 -17.46 9.04
C ALA A 11 -0.58 -18.68 8.12
N ALA A 12 0.50 -19.01 7.40
CA ALA A 12 0.53 -20.17 6.50
C ALA A 12 0.99 -21.45 7.20
N GLN A 13 0.13 -22.47 7.23
CA GLN A 13 0.47 -23.81 7.68
C GLN A 13 1.15 -24.57 6.53
N LEU A 14 2.45 -24.85 6.64
CA LEU A 14 3.24 -25.61 5.67
C LEU A 14 3.08 -27.13 5.89
N ARG A 15 3.06 -27.90 4.80
CA ARG A 15 2.91 -29.37 4.82
C ARG A 15 4.13 -30.07 5.43
N ASP A 16 5.33 -29.60 5.12
CA ASP A 16 6.60 -30.18 5.57
C ASP A 16 7.27 -29.37 6.68
N SER A 17 7.63 -30.07 7.76
CA SER A 17 8.16 -29.56 9.02
C SER A 17 9.60 -29.05 8.97
N VAL A 18 10.16 -28.81 7.78
CA VAL A 18 11.59 -28.47 7.61
C VAL A 18 11.83 -26.96 7.73
N CYS A 19 10.79 -26.13 7.72
CA CYS A 19 10.95 -24.68 7.81
C CYS A 19 11.05 -24.26 9.29
N PRO A 20 12.22 -23.88 9.83
CA PRO A 20 12.32 -23.36 11.18
C PRO A 20 11.45 -22.11 11.33
N GLN A 21 11.00 -21.82 12.56
CA GLN A 21 10.18 -20.65 12.85
C GLN A 21 10.78 -19.38 12.24
N GLY A 22 10.02 -18.71 11.36
CA GLY A 22 10.44 -17.45 10.73
C GLY A 22 11.21 -17.60 9.41
N ALA A 23 11.35 -18.80 8.84
CA ALA A 23 12.13 -18.99 7.63
C ALA A 23 11.36 -18.81 6.31
N ALA A 24 10.03 -18.92 6.24
CA ALA A 24 9.37 -18.86 4.92
C ALA A 24 9.45 -17.45 4.28
N GLU A 25 9.65 -17.44 2.97
CA GLU A 25 9.68 -16.26 2.11
C GLU A 25 8.39 -16.21 1.28
N ALA A 26 7.67 -15.10 1.37
CA ALA A 26 6.48 -14.85 0.56
C ALA A 26 6.85 -14.02 -0.67
N SER A 27 6.44 -14.48 -1.84
CA SER A 27 6.62 -13.78 -3.11
C SER A 27 5.31 -13.11 -3.51
N TYR A 28 5.37 -11.81 -3.79
CA TYR A 28 4.25 -11.02 -4.28
C TYR A 28 4.58 -10.41 -5.64
N ARG A 29 3.56 -10.29 -6.48
CA ARG A 29 3.62 -9.49 -7.69
C ARG A 29 3.03 -8.12 -7.43
N PHE A 30 3.85 -7.10 -7.59
CA PHE A 30 3.44 -5.71 -7.54
C PHE A 30 3.32 -5.15 -8.97
N SER A 31 2.26 -4.40 -9.23
CA SER A 31 2.09 -3.71 -10.51
C SER A 31 1.35 -2.39 -10.36
N VAL A 32 1.70 -1.44 -11.21
CA VAL A 32 1.05 -0.14 -11.33
C VAL A 32 0.75 0.10 -12.80
N ASN A 33 -0.52 0.32 -13.12
CA ASN A 33 -0.95 0.76 -14.44
C ASN A 33 -1.49 2.18 -14.30
N SER A 34 -0.95 3.10 -15.08
CA SER A 34 -1.34 4.51 -15.07
C SER A 34 -1.70 4.96 -16.48
N THR A 35 -2.83 5.64 -16.63
CA THR A 35 -3.29 6.18 -17.92
C THR A 35 -3.58 7.65 -17.75
N ALA A 36 -2.89 8.49 -18.53
CA ALA A 36 -3.10 9.92 -18.61
C ALA A 36 -3.91 10.29 -19.86
N VAL A 37 -4.93 11.11 -19.67
CA VAL A 37 -5.79 11.69 -20.73
C VAL A 37 -5.97 13.19 -20.54
N LEU A 38 -6.43 13.88 -21.59
CA LEU A 38 -6.82 15.28 -21.52
C LEU A 38 -8.18 15.42 -20.81
N ALA A 39 -8.28 16.34 -19.86
CA ALA A 39 -9.49 16.52 -19.04
C ALA A 39 -10.70 17.04 -19.84
N ASP A 40 -10.46 17.85 -20.88
CA ASP A 40 -11.51 18.51 -21.68
C ASP A 40 -11.95 17.71 -22.93
N SER A 41 -11.50 16.46 -23.09
CA SER A 41 -11.88 15.66 -24.26
C SER A 41 -13.28 15.06 -24.10
N HIS A 42 -14.33 15.83 -24.44
CA HIS A 42 -15.66 15.30 -24.75
C HIS A 42 -15.70 14.41 -26.02
N ARG A 43 -14.56 14.27 -26.69
CA ARG A 43 -14.29 13.33 -27.78
C ARG A 43 -13.28 12.30 -27.28
N GLU A 44 -13.35 11.07 -27.79
CA GLU A 44 -12.33 10.04 -27.55
C GLU A 44 -10.93 10.68 -27.61
N SER A 45 -10.18 10.57 -26.51
CA SER A 45 -8.87 11.22 -26.38
C SER A 45 -7.93 10.63 -27.43
N ASP A 46 -7.73 11.34 -28.55
CA ASP A 46 -6.88 10.90 -29.67
C ASP A 46 -5.44 10.56 -29.23
N ARG A 47 -5.02 11.02 -28.04
CA ARG A 47 -3.72 10.71 -27.44
C ARG A 47 -3.86 10.50 -25.94
N SER A 48 -3.65 9.28 -25.48
CA SER A 48 -3.42 8.92 -24.09
C SER A 48 -1.98 8.42 -23.92
N THR A 49 -1.40 8.65 -22.74
CA THR A 49 -0.10 8.06 -22.39
C THR A 49 -0.34 7.03 -21.30
N ARG A 50 0.12 5.81 -21.52
CA ARG A 50 0.06 4.76 -20.51
C ARG A 50 1.43 4.48 -19.94
N PHE A 51 1.46 4.08 -18.68
CA PHE A 51 2.65 3.71 -17.96
C PHE A 51 2.35 2.44 -17.16
N ASP A 52 3.09 1.39 -17.44
CA ASP A 52 2.99 0.13 -16.71
C ASP A 52 4.30 -0.13 -15.98
N MET A 53 4.23 -0.35 -14.68
CA MET A 53 5.31 -0.85 -13.85
C MET A 53 4.94 -2.22 -13.29
N ARG A 54 5.90 -3.14 -13.28
CA ARG A 54 5.77 -4.46 -12.62
C ARG A 54 7.05 -4.75 -11.85
N ALA A 55 6.91 -5.38 -10.71
CA ALA A 55 8.04 -5.84 -9.92
C ALA A 55 7.66 -7.08 -9.10
N GLN A 56 8.66 -7.87 -8.74
CA GLN A 56 8.50 -8.95 -7.77
C GLN A 56 8.95 -8.45 -6.40
N LEU A 57 8.20 -8.81 -5.36
CA LEU A 57 8.48 -8.44 -3.99
C LEU A 57 8.66 -9.71 -3.17
N LYS A 58 9.87 -9.93 -2.65
CA LYS A 58 10.20 -11.05 -1.78
C LYS A 58 10.23 -10.55 -0.35
N CYS A 59 9.42 -11.17 0.51
CA CYS A 59 9.25 -10.73 1.89
C CYS A 59 9.48 -11.86 2.89
N ARG A 60 10.19 -11.56 3.97
CA ARG A 60 10.45 -12.45 5.10
C ARG A 60 9.93 -11.83 6.39
N PHE A 61 9.59 -12.70 7.33
CA PHE A 61 9.10 -12.29 8.63
C PHE A 61 10.25 -11.98 9.58
N ARG A 62 10.18 -10.82 10.24
CA ARG A 62 11.12 -10.44 11.29
C ARG A 62 10.37 -10.29 12.62
N GLY A 63 10.05 -11.44 13.21
CA GLY A 63 9.23 -11.49 14.42
C GLY A 63 7.73 -11.33 14.12
N PRO A 64 6.91 -11.03 15.15
CA PRO A 64 5.45 -11.15 15.04
C PRO A 64 4.75 -9.95 14.41
N VAL A 65 5.44 -8.83 14.18
CA VAL A 65 4.81 -7.57 13.75
C VAL A 65 5.61 -6.85 12.68
N SER A 66 6.59 -7.50 12.07
CA SER A 66 7.47 -6.86 11.10
C SER A 66 7.71 -7.75 9.89
N LEU A 67 7.67 -7.11 8.72
CA LEU A 67 7.96 -7.74 7.44
C LEU A 67 9.14 -7.01 6.81
N ILE A 68 10.18 -7.75 6.46
CA ILE A 68 11.31 -7.23 5.69
C ILE A 68 11.17 -7.73 4.25
N CYS A 69 11.22 -6.81 3.30
CA CYS A 69 11.03 -7.10 1.89
C CYS A 69 12.16 -6.54 1.05
N ARG A 70 12.34 -7.13 -0.12
CA ARG A 70 13.20 -6.64 -1.19
C ARG A 70 12.44 -6.74 -2.50
N MET A 71 12.54 -5.69 -3.30
CA MET A 71 11.98 -5.68 -4.64
C MET A 71 13.03 -6.14 -5.65
N SER A 72 12.62 -6.93 -6.63
CA SER A 72 13.45 -7.42 -7.74
C SER A 72 12.66 -7.39 -9.04
N ASP A 73 13.36 -7.57 -10.16
CA ASP A 73 12.77 -7.69 -11.50
C ASP A 73 11.82 -6.55 -11.88
N SER A 74 12.10 -5.34 -11.37
CA SER A 74 11.33 -4.14 -11.66
C SER A 74 11.49 -3.74 -13.12
N ARG A 75 10.37 -3.64 -13.83
CA ARG A 75 10.29 -3.18 -15.21
C ARG A 75 9.21 -2.12 -15.32
N ALA A 76 9.52 -1.03 -16.00
CA ALA A 76 8.59 0.04 -16.28
C ALA A 76 8.65 0.38 -17.76
N VAL A 77 7.48 0.53 -18.38
CA VAL A 77 7.32 0.81 -19.81
C VAL A 77 6.23 1.84 -20.02
N SER A 78 6.51 2.82 -20.86
CA SER A 78 5.54 3.83 -21.30
C SER A 78 5.04 3.54 -22.72
N PHE A 79 3.75 3.75 -22.96
CA PHE A 79 3.10 3.49 -24.24
C PHE A 79 2.37 4.74 -24.72
N ALA A 80 2.47 5.00 -26.02
CA ALA A 80 1.53 5.89 -26.68
C ALA A 80 0.26 5.09 -26.98
N SER A 81 -0.89 5.61 -26.56
CA SER A 81 -2.17 4.97 -26.84
C SER A 81 -3.16 6.01 -27.37
N THR A 82 -4.16 5.53 -28.11
CA THR A 82 -5.29 6.32 -28.58
C THR A 82 -6.56 5.99 -27.79
N THR A 83 -6.43 5.17 -26.75
CA THR A 83 -7.55 4.68 -25.93
C THR A 83 -7.20 4.71 -24.46
N VAL A 84 -8.22 4.79 -23.60
CA VAL A 84 -8.07 4.71 -22.15
C VAL A 84 -8.08 3.29 -21.61
N ASP A 85 -8.48 2.32 -22.43
CA ASP A 85 -8.66 0.93 -22.00
C ASP A 85 -7.31 0.20 -21.87
N PRO A 86 -6.81 -0.06 -20.65
CA PRO A 86 -5.48 -0.62 -20.43
C PRO A 86 -5.29 -2.02 -21.04
N TRP A 87 -6.38 -2.69 -21.43
CA TRP A 87 -6.33 -4.03 -22.05
C TRP A 87 -6.05 -4.00 -23.55
N VAL A 88 -6.19 -2.85 -24.21
CA VAL A 88 -5.88 -2.69 -25.63
C VAL A 88 -4.36 -2.64 -25.82
N PRO A 89 -3.77 -3.50 -26.69
CA PRO A 89 -2.34 -3.45 -26.99
C PRO A 89 -1.92 -2.06 -27.50
N ALA A 90 -0.81 -1.54 -26.98
CA ALA A 90 -0.24 -0.27 -27.37
C ALA A 90 1.24 -0.44 -27.73
N GLU A 91 1.74 0.37 -28.67
CA GLU A 91 3.15 0.34 -29.04
C GLU A 91 3.97 1.08 -27.98
N PRO A 92 5.07 0.48 -27.47
CA PRO A 92 5.95 1.16 -26.54
C PRO A 92 6.58 2.36 -27.23
N LEU A 93 6.72 3.45 -26.49
CA LEU A 93 7.44 4.62 -26.97
C LEU A 93 8.90 4.27 -27.30
N PRO A 94 9.50 4.84 -28.36
CA PRO A 94 10.85 4.47 -28.81
C PRO A 94 11.93 4.51 -27.73
N ASP A 95 11.82 5.45 -26.78
CA ASP A 95 12.75 5.62 -25.66
C ASP A 95 12.32 4.87 -24.37
N SER A 96 11.13 4.27 -24.33
CA SER A 96 10.62 3.51 -23.17
C SER A 96 11.01 2.02 -23.18
N LEU A 97 11.58 1.55 -24.30
CA LEU A 97 12.19 0.21 -24.40
C LEU A 97 13.46 0.08 -23.54
N GLN A 98 14.06 1.21 -23.15
CA GLN A 98 15.10 1.25 -22.14
C GLN A 98 14.42 1.34 -20.78
N ASN A 99 14.40 0.23 -20.03
CA ASN A 99 13.92 0.14 -18.65
C ASN A 99 14.13 1.45 -17.90
N HIS A 100 13.05 2.15 -17.53
CA HIS A 100 13.12 3.41 -16.81
C HIS A 100 13.89 3.24 -15.49
N ALA A 101 15.17 3.61 -15.47
CA ALA A 101 16.12 3.30 -14.38
C ALA A 101 15.67 3.88 -13.03
N GLU A 102 14.91 4.96 -13.04
CA GLU A 102 14.30 5.57 -11.86
C GLU A 102 13.21 4.75 -11.16
N TYR A 103 12.60 3.79 -11.86
CA TYR A 103 11.62 2.86 -11.28
C TYR A 103 12.26 1.50 -11.01
N GLN A 104 13.55 1.36 -11.35
CA GLN A 104 14.39 0.32 -10.80
C GLN A 104 14.80 0.78 -9.41
N ILE A 105 13.94 0.58 -8.41
CA ILE A 105 14.44 0.64 -7.04
C ILE A 105 15.57 -0.38 -7.01
N ALA A 106 16.76 0.05 -6.61
CA ALA A 106 17.86 -0.85 -6.34
C ALA A 106 17.37 -1.99 -5.42
N GLU A 107 18.08 -3.11 -5.40
CA GLU A 107 17.78 -4.27 -4.55
C GLU A 107 17.83 -4.00 -3.02
N GLU A 108 17.60 -2.75 -2.60
CA GLU A 108 17.53 -2.30 -1.23
C GLU A 108 16.35 -2.95 -0.51
N ALA A 109 16.68 -3.52 0.64
CA ALA A 109 15.69 -4.03 1.56
C ALA A 109 14.99 -2.88 2.28
N PHE A 110 13.70 -3.08 2.56
CA PHE A 110 12.94 -2.23 3.46
C PHE A 110 12.15 -3.10 4.43
N GLU A 111 11.97 -2.62 5.65
CA GLU A 111 11.23 -3.30 6.69
C GLU A 111 10.07 -2.42 7.11
N PHE A 112 8.92 -2.99 7.42
CA PHE A 112 7.82 -2.22 7.94
C PHE A 112 7.07 -2.98 9.02
N THR A 113 6.62 -2.24 10.02
CA THR A 113 5.93 -2.80 11.16
C THR A 113 4.44 -2.56 11.11
N PHE A 114 3.71 -3.48 11.71
CA PHE A 114 2.27 -3.45 11.79
C PHE A 114 1.82 -3.06 13.19
N THR A 115 0.71 -2.34 13.23
CA THR A 115 0.00 -1.96 14.44
C THR A 115 -1.46 -2.40 14.31
N PRO A 116 -2.23 -2.42 15.40
CA PRO A 116 -3.67 -2.68 15.31
C PRO A 116 -4.43 -1.71 14.40
N ASN A 117 -3.86 -0.56 14.05
CA ASN A 117 -4.48 0.47 13.21
C ASN A 117 -3.86 0.56 11.81
N GLY A 118 -3.12 -0.47 11.37
CA GLY A 118 -2.43 -0.48 10.08
C GLY A 118 -0.91 -0.35 10.22
N ILE A 119 -0.24 0.25 9.25
CA ILE A 119 1.22 0.35 9.22
C ILE A 119 1.73 1.33 10.30
N GLY A 120 2.75 0.92 11.05
CA GLY A 120 3.39 1.70 12.10
C GLY A 120 4.52 2.56 11.57
N LYS A 121 5.66 1.92 11.27
CA LYS A 121 6.86 2.58 10.74
C LYS A 121 7.44 1.80 9.57
N ILE A 122 8.17 2.50 8.72
CA ILE A 122 8.96 1.94 7.63
C ILE A 122 10.44 2.19 7.97
N LEU A 123 11.26 1.16 7.87
CA LEU A 123 12.71 1.21 8.00
C LEU A 123 13.31 1.01 6.61
N VAL A 124 14.20 1.91 6.24
CA VAL A 124 14.90 1.93 4.95
C VAL A 124 16.36 2.30 5.20
N ASN A 125 17.22 2.14 4.19
CA ASN A 125 18.56 2.71 4.25
C ASN A 125 18.46 4.24 4.38
N ARG A 126 19.24 4.84 5.29
CA ARG A 126 19.32 6.30 5.47
C ARG A 126 19.61 7.06 4.17
N THR A 127 20.32 6.44 3.23
CA THR A 127 20.67 7.05 1.94
C THR A 127 19.65 6.84 0.83
N VAL A 128 18.49 6.24 1.13
CA VAL A 128 17.44 5.99 0.12
C VAL A 128 16.99 7.31 -0.53
N SER A 129 16.77 7.29 -1.84
CA SER A 129 16.30 8.48 -2.53
C SER A 129 14.84 8.79 -2.14
N PRO A 130 14.41 10.06 -2.11
CA PRO A 130 13.00 10.40 -1.85
C PRO A 130 12.03 9.75 -2.85
N ALA A 131 12.47 9.53 -4.09
CA ALA A 131 11.67 8.87 -5.12
C ALA A 131 11.45 7.39 -4.78
N ASP A 132 12.51 6.66 -4.47
CA ASP A 132 12.46 5.24 -4.08
C ASP A 132 11.63 5.06 -2.81
N LEU A 133 11.79 5.95 -1.82
CA LEU A 133 11.01 5.91 -0.59
C LEU A 133 9.50 6.06 -0.86
N ASN A 134 9.09 6.90 -1.80
CA ASN A 134 7.68 7.03 -2.15
C ASN A 134 7.13 5.79 -2.89
N ILE A 135 7.95 5.12 -3.71
CA ILE A 135 7.58 3.84 -4.31
C ILE A 135 7.41 2.78 -3.20
N ILE A 136 8.35 2.71 -2.25
CA ILE A 136 8.27 1.82 -1.08
C ILE A 136 6.98 2.11 -0.29
N ARG A 137 6.65 3.38 -0.03
CA ARG A 137 5.40 3.76 0.65
C ARG A 137 4.16 3.28 -0.09
N ALA A 138 4.13 3.36 -1.42
CA ALA A 138 3.00 2.88 -2.20
C ALA A 138 2.85 1.36 -2.15
N VAL A 139 3.96 0.61 -2.17
CA VAL A 139 3.98 -0.84 -1.96
C VAL A 139 3.47 -1.18 -0.56
N VAL A 140 4.04 -0.57 0.48
CA VAL A 140 3.66 -0.77 1.88
C VAL A 140 2.18 -0.42 2.13
N ASN A 141 1.65 0.59 1.44
CA ASN A 141 0.24 0.96 1.53
C ASN A 141 -0.71 -0.13 1.01
N GLN A 142 -0.28 -1.01 0.11
CA GLN A 142 -1.08 -2.19 -0.31
C GLN A 142 -1.21 -3.24 0.80
N PHE A 143 -0.35 -3.21 1.84
CA PHE A 143 -0.49 -4.04 3.03
C PHE A 143 -1.27 -3.35 4.16
N ASN A 144 -1.64 -2.09 3.99
CA ASN A 144 -2.20 -1.27 5.04
C ASN A 144 -3.71 -1.46 5.18
N VAL A 145 -4.17 -2.16 6.22
CA VAL A 145 -5.61 -2.25 6.51
C VAL A 145 -6.16 -0.98 7.15
N GLY A 146 -5.35 -0.18 7.84
CA GLY A 146 -5.77 1.14 8.35
C GLY A 146 -6.76 1.13 9.53
N ALA A 147 -7.22 -0.04 9.98
CA ALA A 147 -8.22 -0.17 11.03
C ALA A 147 -8.13 -1.51 11.79
N ASN A 148 -8.55 -1.50 13.07
CA ASN A 148 -8.74 -2.73 13.83
C ASN A 148 -10.13 -3.31 13.53
N ILE A 149 -10.21 -4.21 12.54
CA ILE A 149 -11.49 -4.76 12.08
C ILE A 149 -12.23 -5.50 13.19
N ALA A 150 -11.55 -6.22 14.09
CA ALA A 150 -12.17 -6.98 15.17
C ALA A 150 -12.86 -6.12 16.23
N LYS A 151 -12.40 -4.88 16.41
CA LYS A 151 -13.04 -3.92 17.32
C LYS A 151 -14.29 -3.28 16.71
N ASN A 152 -14.43 -3.32 15.39
CA ASN A 152 -15.58 -2.75 14.68
C ASN A 152 -16.55 -3.89 14.33
N ARG A 153 -17.73 -3.88 14.95
CA ARG A 153 -18.75 -4.92 14.73
C ARG A 153 -19.59 -4.68 13.48
N ASP A 154 -19.63 -3.44 13.01
CA ASP A 154 -20.42 -3.04 11.86
C ASP A 154 -19.71 -3.42 10.56
N ALA A 155 -20.50 -3.84 9.57
CA ALA A 155 -20.01 -4.14 8.24
C ALA A 155 -19.50 -2.88 7.52
N GLU A 156 -20.01 -1.70 7.90
CA GLU A 156 -19.55 -0.41 7.40
C GLU A 156 -19.23 0.52 8.58
N PHE A 157 -18.06 1.18 8.55
CA PHE A 157 -17.68 2.16 9.57
C PHE A 157 -16.74 3.22 9.01
N ARG A 158 -16.51 4.30 9.77
CA ARG A 158 -15.61 5.39 9.39
C ARG A 158 -14.51 5.62 10.41
N LEU A 159 -13.29 5.77 9.94
CA LEU A 159 -12.12 6.07 10.77
C LEU A 159 -11.13 6.96 10.01
N MET A 160 -10.26 7.64 10.76
CA MET A 160 -9.13 8.37 10.18
C MET A 160 -8.00 7.38 9.83
N GLU A 161 -7.81 7.08 8.54
CA GLU A 161 -6.75 6.22 8.03
C GLU A 161 -5.46 7.03 7.80
N LYS A 162 -4.31 6.49 8.19
CA LYS A 162 -2.99 6.99 7.72
C LYS A 162 -2.60 6.21 6.47
N SER A 163 -2.37 6.89 5.36
CA SER A 163 -2.00 6.28 4.07
C SER A 163 -0.95 7.13 3.35
N VAL A 164 -0.50 6.66 2.18
CA VAL A 164 0.42 7.43 1.31
C VAL A 164 -0.11 8.82 0.93
N ILE A 165 -1.44 8.97 0.87
CA ILE A 165 -2.14 10.23 0.51
C ILE A 165 -2.20 11.21 1.68
N GLY A 166 -2.02 10.74 2.92
CA GLY A 166 -2.20 11.54 4.13
C GLY A 166 -3.08 10.84 5.17
N LYS A 167 -3.56 11.62 6.15
CA LYS A 167 -4.48 11.17 7.19
C LYS A 167 -5.92 11.54 6.82
N CYS A 168 -6.70 10.60 6.31
CA CYS A 168 -7.97 10.84 5.66
C CYS A 168 -9.17 10.21 6.39
N ASP A 169 -10.30 10.91 6.42
CA ASP A 169 -11.60 10.33 6.80
C ASP A 169 -11.97 9.24 5.79
N THR A 170 -11.99 7.98 6.23
CA THR A 170 -12.10 6.81 5.35
C THR A 170 -13.28 5.96 5.76
N THR A 171 -14.13 5.64 4.78
CA THR A 171 -15.24 4.69 4.96
C THR A 171 -14.74 3.29 4.61
N TYR A 172 -14.94 2.36 5.52
CA TYR A 172 -14.59 0.95 5.40
C TYR A 172 -15.86 0.16 5.20
N HIS A 173 -15.85 -0.80 4.29
CA HIS A 173 -16.92 -1.78 4.12
C HIS A 173 -16.32 -3.19 4.05
N ILE A 174 -16.88 -4.10 4.82
CA ILE A 174 -16.38 -5.46 4.96
C ILE A 174 -17.46 -6.44 4.56
N VAL A 175 -17.13 -7.24 3.56
CA VAL A 175 -17.94 -8.37 3.12
C VAL A 175 -17.24 -9.65 3.53
N LYS A 176 -17.99 -10.51 4.21
CA LYS A 176 -17.52 -11.80 4.72
C LYS A 176 -18.42 -12.90 4.18
N ASN A 177 -17.84 -13.80 3.39
CA ASN A 177 -18.55 -14.91 2.78
C ASN A 177 -17.98 -16.22 3.33
N SER A 178 -18.79 -16.93 4.11
CA SER A 178 -18.46 -18.30 4.50
C SER A 178 -18.71 -19.22 3.31
N SER A 179 -17.66 -19.89 2.82
CA SER A 179 -17.85 -21.07 1.98
C SER A 179 -18.65 -22.06 2.82
N GLY A 180 -19.79 -22.54 2.32
CA GLY A 180 -20.72 -23.42 3.04
C GLY A 180 -20.19 -24.82 3.36
N VAL A 181 -18.95 -24.96 3.83
CA VAL A 181 -18.46 -26.20 4.45
C VAL A 181 -19.06 -26.23 5.85
N THR A 182 -20.31 -26.66 5.92
CA THR A 182 -20.98 -27.05 7.15
C THR A 182 -20.06 -27.96 7.95
N ALA A 183 -19.89 -27.64 9.24
CA ALA A 183 -19.04 -28.36 10.20
C ALA A 183 -19.55 -29.78 10.55
N ASN A 184 -20.19 -30.46 9.61
CA ASN A 184 -20.84 -31.76 9.78
C ASN A 184 -20.59 -32.68 8.58
N GLU A 185 -19.37 -32.75 8.05
CA GLU A 185 -18.96 -33.90 7.24
C GLU A 185 -17.56 -34.37 7.67
N THR A 186 -17.59 -35.51 8.36
CA THR A 186 -16.70 -36.67 8.20
C THR A 186 -15.21 -36.45 7.96
N LYS A 187 -14.42 -37.14 8.79
CA LYS A 187 -13.08 -37.64 8.48
C LYS A 187 -12.90 -37.87 6.97
N MET A 188 -12.30 -36.91 6.28
CA MET A 188 -11.89 -37.05 4.90
C MET A 188 -10.47 -36.52 4.81
N ASP A 189 -9.57 -37.48 4.70
CA ASP A 189 -8.28 -37.44 4.04
C ASP A 189 -8.03 -36.11 3.31
N GLY A 190 -7.27 -35.24 3.97
CA GLY A 190 -7.02 -33.89 3.48
C GLY A 190 -6.10 -33.98 2.28
N SER A 191 -6.66 -33.94 1.08
CA SER A 191 -5.93 -33.60 -0.14
C SER A 191 -5.54 -32.12 -0.06
N TRP A 192 -4.25 -31.85 0.14
CA TRP A 192 -3.67 -30.51 0.02
C TRP A 192 -3.44 -30.31 -1.49
N GLU A 193 -4.25 -29.49 -2.15
CA GLU A 193 -3.95 -29.08 -3.54
C GLU A 193 -2.79 -28.06 -3.57
N ASP A 194 -2.65 -27.23 -2.53
CA ASP A 194 -1.56 -26.26 -2.34
C ASP A 194 -0.68 -26.61 -1.13
N ASP A 195 0.59 -26.22 -1.18
CA ASP A 195 1.60 -26.55 -0.14
C ASP A 195 1.41 -25.78 1.19
N TYR A 196 0.47 -24.83 1.24
CA TYR A 196 0.23 -23.98 2.40
C TYR A 196 -1.26 -23.63 2.64
N LYS A 197 -1.61 -23.26 3.88
CA LYS A 197 -2.93 -22.71 4.25
C LYS A 197 -2.84 -21.48 5.12
N LEU A 198 -3.37 -20.35 4.67
CA LEU A 198 -3.53 -19.09 5.38
C LEU A 198 -4.66 -19.17 6.41
N SER A 199 -4.39 -18.74 7.64
CA SER A 199 -5.38 -18.56 8.69
C SER A 199 -5.55 -17.07 9.03
N GLY A 200 -6.80 -16.65 9.18
CA GLY A 200 -7.15 -15.28 9.56
C GLY A 200 -6.91 -15.04 11.06
N LEU A 201 -6.29 -13.90 11.39
CA LEU A 201 -6.03 -13.52 12.78
C LEU A 201 -7.27 -12.94 13.46
N GLU A 202 -7.26 -12.91 14.80
CA GLU A 202 -8.33 -12.36 15.64
C GLU A 202 -8.73 -10.93 15.24
N SER A 203 -7.78 -10.10 14.79
CA SER A 203 -7.99 -8.71 14.36
C SER A 203 -8.88 -8.56 13.13
N LEU A 204 -9.10 -9.62 12.35
CA LEU A 204 -10.04 -9.64 11.23
C LEU A 204 -11.34 -10.37 11.55
N SER A 205 -11.40 -11.04 12.71
CA SER A 205 -12.52 -11.92 13.08
C SER A 205 -12.92 -12.86 11.94
N ARG A 206 -11.93 -13.41 11.19
CA ARG A 206 -12.16 -14.32 10.05
C ARG A 206 -12.01 -15.76 10.50
N LYS A 207 -12.98 -16.60 10.19
CA LYS A 207 -12.94 -18.05 10.43
C LYS A 207 -12.22 -18.77 9.29
N LYS A 208 -11.78 -20.00 9.55
CA LYS A 208 -11.25 -20.88 8.50
C LYS A 208 -12.34 -21.18 7.47
N GLY A 209 -11.98 -21.18 6.18
CA GLY A 209 -12.91 -21.38 5.07
C GLY A 209 -13.73 -20.13 4.70
N GLU A 210 -13.53 -19.01 5.39
CA GLU A 210 -14.20 -17.74 5.10
C GLU A 210 -13.34 -16.87 4.19
N THR A 211 -13.98 -16.27 3.18
CA THR A 211 -13.36 -15.23 2.37
C THR A 211 -13.78 -13.87 2.89
N MET A 212 -12.84 -12.92 2.90
CA MET A 212 -13.08 -11.56 3.33
C MET A 212 -12.68 -10.60 2.22
N ARG A 213 -13.56 -9.64 1.93
CA ARG A 213 -13.30 -8.49 1.09
C ARG A 213 -13.43 -7.23 1.94
N LEU A 214 -12.37 -6.44 2.01
CA LEU A 214 -12.36 -5.13 2.64
C LEU A 214 -12.29 -4.07 1.55
N GLU A 215 -13.19 -3.11 1.59
CA GLU A 215 -13.24 -1.95 0.71
C GLU A 215 -13.03 -0.69 1.53
N LYS A 216 -12.31 0.27 0.96
CA LYS A 216 -11.99 1.55 1.60
C LYS A 216 -12.20 2.67 0.59
N TRP A 217 -13.06 3.63 0.93
CA TRP A 217 -13.24 4.89 0.19
C TRP A 217 -12.69 6.03 1.03
N ARG A 218 -11.66 6.72 0.52
CA ARG A 218 -11.02 7.84 1.21
C ARG A 218 -11.68 9.14 0.81
N ASN A 219 -12.13 9.92 1.77
CA ASN A 219 -12.59 11.28 1.51
C ASN A 219 -11.39 12.21 1.37
N VAL A 220 -10.92 12.38 0.13
CA VAL A 220 -9.72 13.18 -0.19
C VAL A 220 -9.85 14.67 0.18
N HIS A 221 -11.08 15.16 0.37
CA HIS A 221 -11.35 16.52 0.84
C HIS A 221 -11.23 16.67 2.35
N LYS A 222 -11.20 15.55 3.08
CA LYS A 222 -11.04 15.47 4.54
C LYS A 222 -9.75 14.75 4.92
N CYS A 223 -8.66 15.12 4.25
CA CYS A 223 -7.32 14.66 4.59
C CYS A 223 -6.52 15.79 5.26
N SER A 224 -5.84 15.47 6.37
CA SER A 224 -4.72 16.27 6.86
C SER A 224 -3.39 15.66 6.40
N LEU A 225 -2.32 16.47 6.38
CA LEU A 225 -1.01 16.03 5.89
C LEU A 225 -1.08 15.45 4.46
N ARG A 226 -1.87 16.09 3.61
CA ARG A 226 -2.17 15.61 2.26
C ARG A 226 -0.91 15.65 1.39
N ALA A 227 -0.66 14.54 0.70
CA ALA A 227 0.40 14.38 -0.27
C ALA A 227 -0.18 13.79 -1.56
N ASP A 228 -0.13 14.56 -2.64
CA ASP A 228 -0.62 14.15 -3.96
C ASP A 228 0.51 13.42 -4.72
N TYR A 229 0.84 12.22 -4.25
CA TYR A 229 1.84 11.35 -4.89
C TYR A 229 1.20 10.41 -5.92
N PHE A 230 1.89 10.21 -7.05
CA PHE A 230 1.50 9.33 -8.15
C PHE A 230 2.74 8.79 -8.88
N PHE A 231 2.58 7.67 -9.61
CA PHE A 231 3.64 7.02 -10.39
C PHE A 231 3.74 7.53 -11.84
N GLY A 232 2.62 8.03 -12.39
CA GLY A 232 2.39 8.20 -13.83
C GLY A 232 3.13 9.32 -14.60
N SER A 233 3.69 8.92 -15.75
CA SER A 233 4.04 9.66 -16.99
C SER A 233 5.02 10.85 -16.91
N ARG A 234 6.31 10.52 -16.95
CA ARG A 234 7.46 11.43 -16.98
C ARG A 234 7.59 12.33 -18.23
N GLU A 235 6.95 12.05 -19.35
CA GLU A 235 7.36 12.68 -20.62
C GLU A 235 6.85 14.13 -20.81
N GLY A 236 5.85 14.57 -20.05
CA GLY A 236 5.30 15.94 -20.15
C GLY A 236 5.39 16.80 -18.87
N LEU A 237 5.75 16.21 -17.72
CA LEU A 237 5.62 16.86 -16.41
C LEU A 237 6.97 17.28 -15.80
N ARG A 238 8.08 17.02 -16.48
CA ARG A 238 9.43 17.13 -15.88
C ARG A 238 10.12 18.48 -16.00
N THR A 239 9.67 19.38 -16.85
CA THR A 239 10.46 20.59 -17.10
C THR A 239 10.40 21.59 -15.95
N ASP A 240 9.38 21.53 -15.09
CA ASP A 240 9.36 22.27 -13.82
C ASP A 240 8.18 21.83 -12.93
N PRO A 241 8.39 21.37 -11.69
CA PRO A 241 7.30 21.16 -10.73
C PRO A 241 6.54 22.45 -10.37
N SER A 242 7.06 23.64 -10.71
CA SER A 242 6.31 24.89 -10.62
C SER A 242 5.32 25.10 -11.78
N ASN A 243 5.33 24.24 -12.81
CA ASN A 243 4.48 24.36 -13.99
C ASN A 243 3.25 23.44 -13.98
N PHE A 244 2.93 22.79 -12.86
CA PHE A 244 1.66 22.08 -12.71
C PHE A 244 1.25 21.92 -11.25
N GLU A 245 -0.06 21.80 -11.02
CA GLU A 245 -0.64 21.45 -9.73
C GLU A 245 -1.28 20.07 -9.86
N SER A 246 -0.85 19.11 -9.04
CA SER A 246 -1.43 17.76 -9.01
C SER A 246 -2.37 17.61 -7.83
N ARG A 247 -3.55 17.03 -8.07
CA ARG A 247 -4.58 16.85 -7.06
C ARG A 247 -5.27 15.50 -7.21
N ILE A 248 -5.17 14.62 -6.21
CA ILE A 248 -5.99 13.41 -6.12
C ILE A 248 -7.47 13.81 -5.92
N ILE A 249 -8.34 13.33 -6.81
CA ILE A 249 -9.79 13.57 -6.82
C ILE A 249 -10.53 12.44 -6.09
N SER A 250 -10.10 11.20 -6.27
CA SER A 250 -10.69 10.03 -5.63
C SER A 250 -9.62 8.99 -5.33
N SER A 251 -9.85 8.20 -4.27
CA SER A 251 -8.97 7.09 -3.90
C SER A 251 -9.76 5.98 -3.23
N ASP A 252 -9.83 4.85 -3.91
CA ASP A 252 -10.56 3.67 -3.51
C ASP A 252 -9.61 2.49 -3.42
N SER A 253 -9.82 1.60 -2.47
CA SER A 253 -8.99 0.40 -2.37
C SER A 253 -9.78 -0.80 -1.90
N ALA A 254 -9.34 -1.97 -2.36
CA ALA A 254 -9.91 -3.26 -2.00
C ALA A 254 -8.81 -4.20 -1.54
N MET A 255 -9.13 -5.07 -0.59
CA MET A 255 -8.30 -6.18 -0.15
C MET A 255 -9.14 -7.44 -0.13
N HIS A 256 -8.63 -8.50 -0.74
CA HIS A 256 -9.25 -9.81 -0.82
C HIS A 256 -8.37 -10.82 -0.10
N LEU A 257 -8.96 -11.53 0.84
CA LEU A 257 -8.26 -12.54 1.64
C LEU A 257 -9.06 -13.84 1.66
N SER A 258 -8.40 -14.94 1.32
CA SER A 258 -8.90 -16.30 1.50
C SER A 258 -7.91 -17.14 2.30
N ASP A 259 -8.16 -18.45 2.42
CA ASP A 259 -7.23 -19.38 3.05
C ASP A 259 -6.00 -19.68 2.17
N THR A 260 -5.92 -19.21 0.94
CA THR A 260 -4.74 -19.42 0.06
C THR A 260 -4.31 -18.17 -0.68
N ASN A 261 -5.19 -17.18 -0.83
CA ASN A 261 -4.94 -16.01 -1.66
C ASN A 261 -4.97 -14.71 -0.85
N PHE A 262 -4.07 -13.81 -1.24
CA PHE A 262 -4.08 -12.41 -0.85
C PHE A 262 -3.95 -11.54 -2.11
N ALA A 263 -4.83 -10.55 -2.24
CA ALA A 263 -4.71 -9.52 -3.24
C ALA A 263 -5.17 -8.18 -2.70
N SER A 264 -4.46 -7.10 -3.02
CA SER A 264 -4.87 -5.73 -2.75
C SER A 264 -4.82 -4.90 -4.01
N TYR A 265 -5.79 -4.00 -4.14
CA TYR A 265 -5.93 -3.08 -5.25
C TYR A 265 -6.16 -1.67 -4.72
N THR A 266 -5.58 -0.67 -5.36
CA THR A 266 -5.88 0.75 -5.10
C THR A 266 -6.10 1.45 -6.43
N PHE A 267 -7.19 2.20 -6.53
CA PHE A 267 -7.54 3.03 -7.68
C PHE A 267 -7.48 4.49 -7.24
N ASN A 268 -6.69 5.29 -7.95
CA ASN A 268 -6.63 6.74 -7.74
C ASN A 268 -6.99 7.45 -9.03
N GLU A 269 -7.76 8.53 -8.90
CA GLU A 269 -7.98 9.50 -9.96
C GLU A 269 -7.29 10.80 -9.57
N LEU A 270 -6.53 11.38 -10.49
CA LEU A 270 -5.80 12.62 -10.27
C LEU A 270 -6.10 13.62 -11.38
N LEU A 271 -6.23 14.88 -10.99
CA LEU A 271 -6.22 16.02 -11.89
C LEU A 271 -4.83 16.66 -11.84
N ILE A 272 -4.25 16.88 -13.00
CA ILE A 272 -3.07 17.73 -13.15
C ILE A 272 -3.49 18.98 -13.90
N SER A 273 -3.48 20.10 -13.18
CA SER A 273 -3.74 21.41 -13.76
C SER A 273 -2.45 22.04 -14.23
N ARG A 274 -2.41 22.47 -15.50
CA ARG A 274 -1.23 23.07 -16.12
C ARG A 274 -1.50 24.55 -16.40
N PRO A 275 -0.69 25.50 -15.89
CA PRO A 275 -0.85 26.91 -16.22
C PRO A 275 -0.70 27.20 -17.73
N ARG A 276 0.03 26.33 -18.43
CA ARG A 276 0.26 26.40 -19.88
C ARG A 276 0.02 25.00 -20.48
N GLY A 277 -1.18 24.79 -21.02
CA GLY A 277 -1.60 23.54 -21.64
C GLY A 277 -2.95 23.07 -21.11
N ASP A 278 -3.45 21.96 -21.65
CA ASP A 278 -4.71 21.38 -21.20
C ASP A 278 -4.53 20.64 -19.87
N ASP A 279 -5.55 20.61 -19.05
CA ASP A 279 -5.53 19.79 -17.84
C ASP A 279 -5.50 18.30 -18.19
N LEU A 280 -4.88 17.50 -17.33
CA LEU A 280 -4.79 16.04 -17.50
C LEU A 280 -5.54 15.33 -16.39
N LEU A 281 -6.26 14.27 -16.75
CA LEU A 281 -6.77 13.28 -15.81
C LEU A 281 -5.86 12.05 -15.86
N ILE A 282 -5.41 11.59 -14.69
CA ILE A 282 -4.64 10.36 -14.54
C ILE A 282 -5.46 9.35 -13.75
N TYR A 283 -5.61 8.16 -14.33
CA TYR A 283 -6.16 6.99 -13.65
C TYR A 283 -5.02 6.05 -13.29
N GLU A 284 -4.81 5.80 -12.02
CA GLU A 284 -3.81 4.87 -11.52
C GLU A 284 -4.44 3.67 -10.84
N HIS A 285 -3.94 2.49 -11.17
CA HIS A 285 -4.33 1.22 -10.57
C HIS A 285 -3.10 0.49 -10.04
N TYR A 286 -3.02 0.40 -8.72
CA TYR A 286 -2.03 -0.37 -7.98
C TYR A 286 -2.58 -1.76 -7.70
N SER A 287 -1.74 -2.78 -7.82
CA SER A 287 -2.10 -4.16 -7.54
C SER A 287 -0.94 -4.86 -6.85
N LEU A 288 -1.25 -5.59 -5.78
CA LEU A 288 -0.32 -6.47 -5.07
C LEU A 288 -0.99 -7.83 -4.84
N VAL A 289 -0.40 -8.88 -5.39
CA VAL A 289 -0.98 -10.24 -5.34
C VAL A 289 0.06 -11.22 -4.81
N LEU A 290 -0.33 -12.07 -3.85
CA LEU A 290 0.50 -13.17 -3.37
C LEU A 290 0.63 -14.24 -4.47
N GLU A 291 1.86 -14.61 -4.81
CA GLU A 291 2.16 -15.64 -5.82
C GLU A 291 2.50 -16.98 -5.17
N SER A 292 3.42 -16.97 -4.19
CA SER A 292 3.89 -18.20 -3.53
C SER A 292 4.41 -17.92 -2.11
N ILE A 293 4.51 -18.99 -1.33
CA ILE A 293 5.18 -19.00 -0.03
C ILE A 293 6.13 -20.20 -0.03
N ASP A 294 7.42 -19.91 -0.07
CA ASP A 294 8.47 -20.91 -0.26
C ASP A 294 9.47 -20.90 0.90
N ALA A 295 10.35 -21.90 0.95
CA ALA A 295 11.51 -21.86 1.82
C ALA A 295 12.44 -20.69 1.41
N PRO A 296 13.14 -20.05 2.36
CA PRO A 296 13.97 -18.89 2.03
C PRO A 296 15.17 -19.35 1.19
N ASP A 297 15.58 -18.52 0.24
CA ASP A 297 16.90 -18.67 -0.36
C ASP A 297 17.94 -18.11 0.61
N ASP A 298 18.65 -19.00 1.32
CA ASP A 298 19.70 -18.66 2.27
C ASP A 298 20.88 -17.90 1.61
N ASN A 299 21.01 -17.95 0.27
CA ASN A 299 22.07 -17.23 -0.44
C ASN A 299 21.77 -15.74 -0.63
N GLN A 300 20.54 -15.28 -0.34
CA GLN A 300 20.14 -13.88 -0.49
C GLN A 300 19.55 -13.34 0.82
N PRO A 301 20.39 -13.01 1.81
CA PRO A 301 19.91 -12.41 3.06
C PRO A 301 19.31 -11.02 2.78
N ILE A 302 18.09 -10.81 3.24
CA ILE A 302 17.44 -9.50 3.18
C ILE A 302 17.86 -8.73 4.45
N SER A 303 18.63 -7.66 4.30
CA SER A 303 19.07 -6.82 5.42
C SER A 303 19.19 -5.36 5.01
N ILE A 304 18.97 -4.47 5.99
CA ILE A 304 19.03 -3.02 5.80
C ILE A 304 20.35 -2.51 6.36
N VAL A 305 21.13 -1.83 5.54
CA VAL A 305 22.36 -1.13 5.95
C VAL A 305 21.98 0.25 6.44
N ASP A 306 22.53 0.68 7.60
CA ASP A 306 22.26 1.98 8.24
C ASP A 306 20.76 2.38 8.25
N PRO A 307 19.93 1.65 9.04
CA PRO A 307 18.49 1.83 9.00
C PRO A 307 18.06 3.19 9.56
N ALA A 308 17.08 3.80 8.90
CA ALA A 308 16.42 5.02 9.35
C ALA A 308 14.89 4.91 9.25
N SER A 309 14.16 5.67 10.08
CA SER A 309 12.71 5.55 10.22
C SER A 309 11.98 6.52 9.30
N ALA A 310 10.95 6.05 8.64
CA ALA A 310 10.07 6.84 7.79
C ALA A 310 8.60 6.55 8.09
N SER A 311 7.77 7.58 7.95
CA SER A 311 6.31 7.47 8.01
C SER A 311 5.73 6.94 6.69
N VAL A 312 4.45 6.56 6.72
CA VAL A 312 3.69 6.13 5.53
C VAL A 312 3.33 7.29 4.59
N TYR A 313 3.41 8.54 5.07
CA TYR A 313 3.00 9.71 4.29
C TYR A 313 4.02 10.03 3.21
N ALA A 314 3.58 10.23 1.96
CA ALA A 314 4.49 10.64 0.89
C ALA A 314 5.11 12.02 1.14
N TYR A 315 6.31 12.23 0.57
CA TYR A 315 7.11 13.46 0.65
C TYR A 315 7.57 13.91 2.05
N GLN A 316 7.25 13.17 3.12
CA GLN A 316 7.87 13.42 4.43
C GLN A 316 9.29 12.86 4.46
N TYR A 317 10.21 13.57 5.14
CA TYR A 317 11.59 13.12 5.26
C TYR A 317 11.72 12.01 6.30
N ILE A 318 12.84 11.32 6.21
CA ILE A 318 13.28 10.34 7.20
C ILE A 318 13.53 11.09 8.52
N ASP A 319 13.17 10.46 9.64
CA ASP A 319 13.29 11.00 11.00
C ASP A 319 12.34 12.19 11.33
N ASP A 320 11.36 12.51 10.48
CA ASP A 320 10.22 13.40 10.80
C ASP A 320 9.16 12.67 11.67
N GLU A 321 9.58 12.08 12.79
CA GLU A 321 8.63 11.64 13.82
C GLU A 321 8.15 12.88 14.59
N GLU A 322 7.08 13.51 14.11
CA GLU A 322 6.26 14.32 15.00
C GLU A 322 5.59 13.38 16.00
N ASP A 323 6.28 13.16 17.13
CA ASP A 323 5.77 12.48 18.29
C ASP A 323 4.38 13.03 18.64
N GLU A 324 3.35 12.20 18.51
CA GLU A 324 1.97 12.49 18.95
C GLU A 324 1.96 12.87 20.46
N TYR A 325 3.02 12.51 21.20
CA TYR A 325 3.32 12.90 22.57
C TYR A 325 3.69 14.38 22.74
N VAL A 326 4.42 14.98 21.79
CA VAL A 326 4.87 16.39 21.84
C VAL A 326 3.69 17.34 21.60
N ILE A 327 2.73 16.96 20.75
CA ILE A 327 1.49 17.72 20.52
C ILE A 327 0.65 17.76 21.81
N SER A 328 0.54 16.63 22.54
CA SER A 328 -0.20 16.58 23.81
C SER A 328 0.41 17.48 24.90
N ARG A 329 1.76 17.55 24.97
CA ARG A 329 2.46 18.45 25.90
C ARG A 329 2.35 19.90 25.52
N LYS A 330 2.45 20.24 24.23
CA LYS A 330 2.25 21.62 23.75
C LYS A 330 0.80 22.07 23.98
N ALA A 331 -0.19 21.23 23.69
CA ALA A 331 -1.60 21.53 23.95
C ALA A 331 -1.89 21.74 25.45
N ASN A 332 -1.36 20.86 26.31
CA ASN A 332 -1.51 20.99 27.76
C ASN A 332 -0.75 22.18 28.36
N ALA A 333 0.44 22.51 27.84
CA ALA A 333 1.20 23.69 28.25
C ALA A 333 0.49 24.99 27.83
N THR A 334 -0.13 25.01 26.65
CA THR A 334 -0.88 26.18 26.14
C THR A 334 -2.18 26.36 26.92
N ALA A 335 -2.89 25.28 27.24
CA ALA A 335 -4.09 25.31 28.09
C ALA A 335 -3.79 25.74 29.54
N ALA A 336 -2.66 25.30 30.11
CA ALA A 336 -2.21 25.72 31.44
C ALA A 336 -1.78 27.19 31.48
N ALA A 337 -1.18 27.72 30.41
CA ALA A 337 -0.82 29.13 30.29
C ALA A 337 -2.04 30.04 30.12
N LEU A 338 -3.08 29.59 29.43
CA LEU A 338 -4.36 30.31 29.30
C LEU A 338 -5.15 30.35 30.62
N ARG A 339 -5.14 29.28 31.41
CA ARG A 339 -5.77 29.26 32.76
C ARG A 339 -5.07 30.16 33.77
N ARG A 340 -3.75 30.39 33.63
CA ARG A 340 -3.01 31.32 34.51
C ARG A 340 -3.20 32.81 34.15
N LYS A 341 -3.82 33.13 33.02
CA LYS A 341 -4.03 34.52 32.55
C LYS A 341 -5.46 35.03 32.70
N GLN A 342 -6.37 34.31 33.33
CA GLN A 342 -7.67 34.87 33.75
C GLN A 342 -7.56 35.43 35.17
N PRO A 343 -7.49 36.76 35.35
CA PRO A 343 -7.70 37.35 36.67
C PRO A 343 -9.16 37.15 37.07
N SER A 344 -9.36 36.73 38.31
CA SER A 344 -10.66 36.68 38.99
C SER A 344 -11.32 38.07 38.95
N LEU A 345 -12.29 38.24 38.05
CA LEU A 345 -13.29 39.30 38.19
C LEU A 345 -14.36 38.79 39.13
N VAL A 346 -14.14 39.03 40.42
CA VAL A 346 -15.18 39.07 41.45
C VAL A 346 -15.49 40.56 41.66
N ALA A 347 -16.68 40.97 41.23
CA ALA A 347 -17.43 42.11 41.77
C ALA A 347 -18.91 41.82 41.53
#